data_AF-A0A4Q7PI42-F1
#
_entry.id   AF-A0A4Q7PI42-F1
#
_cell.length_a   1.000
_cell.length_b   1.000
_cell.length_c   1.000
_cell.angle_alpha   90.00
_cell.angle_beta   90.00
_cell.angle_gamma   90.00
#
_symmetry.space_group_name_H-M   'P 1'
#
loop_
_entity.id
_entity.type
_entity.pdbx_description
1 polymer ?
#
loop_
_entity_poly.entity_id
_entity_poly.type
_entity_poly.pdbx_seq_one_letter_code
_entity_poly.pdbx_strand_id
1 'polypeptide(L)'
;MKVCKVVLIVCLSFLVKTVAAQGVSVTLGESTSNRLTKVKPAQLLATFPDNDTIADSWLINGYLEVKLDSIWGPSGRVGILGEIHKNNLIAKEQDIRQFGLSLEKDFLIQKKTVDYDGNPDYALHSRFITNLTVRSSTDRINDEHAIIANLGIAYSLERSKQWRFLQTNTRLIRMDRGFGKILTLAHNHNFGISYLGGDQQALLGDVSFSVVVFPFSGLMNTIDQPEFFQLQYQLQARSVLAGSTEKELTALQQFSAGISYAINSKSSIGIAYTHQEGADPYTALADQKFETLSAKLRLVLE
;
A
#
# COMPACT_ATOMS: atom_id res chain seq x y z
N MET A 1 27.44 -11.50 -3.93
CA MET A 1 26.02 -11.42 -4.38
C MET A 1 25.43 -12.74 -4.93
N LYS A 2 25.78 -13.93 -4.40
CA LYS A 2 25.34 -15.24 -4.97
C LYS A 2 24.32 -16.04 -4.14
N VAL A 3 23.95 -15.61 -2.93
CA VAL A 3 23.10 -16.42 -2.02
C VAL A 3 21.62 -15.99 -2.02
N CYS A 4 21.28 -14.78 -2.47
CA CYS A 4 19.92 -14.24 -2.37
C CYS A 4 18.97 -14.63 -3.53
N LYS A 5 19.51 -15.17 -4.65
CA LYS A 5 18.72 -15.41 -5.87
C LYS A 5 17.91 -16.70 -5.91
N VAL A 6 18.22 -17.69 -5.06
CA VAL A 6 17.66 -19.05 -5.19
C VAL A 6 16.58 -19.34 -4.14
N VAL A 7 16.62 -18.69 -2.98
CA VAL A 7 15.71 -18.98 -1.87
C VAL A 7 14.29 -18.42 -2.12
N LEU A 8 14.17 -17.25 -2.76
CA LEU A 8 12.87 -16.60 -3.00
C LEU A 8 12.02 -17.34 -4.06
N ILE A 9 12.66 -17.90 -5.09
CA ILE A 9 11.96 -18.53 -6.23
C ILE A 9 11.51 -19.96 -5.90
N VAL A 10 12.30 -20.71 -5.12
CA VAL A 10 11.99 -22.09 -4.77
C VAL A 10 10.88 -22.17 -3.72
N CYS A 11 10.87 -21.28 -2.71
CA CYS A 11 9.75 -21.20 -1.76
C CYS A 11 8.42 -20.78 -2.41
N LEU A 12 8.46 -19.96 -3.47
CA LEU A 12 7.26 -19.53 -4.22
C LEU A 12 6.54 -20.70 -4.92
N SER A 13 7.30 -21.63 -5.51
CA SER A 13 6.74 -22.71 -6.32
C SER A 13 6.06 -23.81 -5.50
N PHE A 14 6.49 -24.02 -4.25
CA PHE A 14 5.97 -25.09 -3.39
C PHE A 14 4.76 -24.66 -2.56
N LEU A 15 4.66 -23.37 -2.19
CA LEU A 15 3.51 -22.88 -1.40
C LEU A 15 2.25 -22.67 -2.24
N VAL A 16 2.39 -22.36 -3.53
CA VAL A 16 1.27 -21.97 -4.40
C VAL A 16 0.43 -23.18 -4.85
N LYS A 17 1.02 -24.38 -4.99
CA LYS A 17 0.28 -25.54 -5.51
C LYS A 17 -0.73 -26.16 -4.54
N THR A 18 -0.63 -25.89 -3.24
CA THR A 18 -1.44 -26.58 -2.20
C THR A 18 -2.64 -25.74 -1.73
N VAL A 19 -2.80 -24.51 -2.22
CA VAL A 19 -3.62 -23.47 -1.56
C VAL A 19 -4.93 -23.14 -2.32
N ALA A 20 -5.11 -23.66 -3.53
CA ALA A 20 -6.20 -23.27 -4.43
C ALA A 20 -7.63 -23.78 -4.05
N ALA A 21 -7.80 -24.54 -2.96
CA ALA A 21 -9.08 -25.22 -2.68
C ALA A 21 -9.97 -24.59 -1.59
N GLN A 22 -9.55 -23.55 -0.86
CA GLN A 22 -10.27 -23.11 0.36
C GLN A 22 -10.41 -21.59 0.58
N GLY A 23 -10.42 -20.77 -0.49
CA GLY A 23 -10.54 -19.30 -0.31
C GLY A 23 -9.34 -18.71 0.43
N VAL A 24 -8.16 -19.29 0.23
CA VAL A 24 -6.91 -18.83 0.80
C VAL A 24 -6.19 -18.00 -0.26
N SER A 25 -5.78 -16.77 0.10
CA SER A 25 -5.02 -15.90 -0.80
C SER A 25 -3.65 -15.57 -0.22
N VAL A 26 -2.61 -15.66 -1.06
CA VAL A 26 -1.24 -15.30 -0.72
C VAL A 26 -0.91 -13.98 -1.41
N THR A 27 -0.48 -12.98 -0.64
CA THR A 27 -0.08 -11.67 -1.15
C THR A 27 1.40 -11.46 -0.86
N LEU A 28 2.14 -11.06 -1.90
CA LEU A 28 3.53 -10.65 -1.82
C LEU A 28 3.63 -9.22 -2.32
N GLY A 29 4.31 -8.35 -1.58
CA GLY A 29 4.34 -6.93 -1.89
C GLY A 29 5.50 -6.18 -1.25
N GLU A 30 5.49 -4.87 -1.48
CA GLU A 30 6.25 -3.90 -0.70
C GLU A 30 5.57 -3.70 0.66
N SER A 31 6.35 -3.66 1.74
CA SER A 31 5.82 -3.39 3.07
C SER A 31 5.44 -1.90 3.22
N THR A 32 4.29 -1.62 3.83
CA THR A 32 3.80 -0.25 4.10
C THR A 32 3.18 -0.13 5.49
N SER A 33 2.77 1.07 5.90
CA SER A 33 2.20 1.33 7.23
C SER A 33 0.83 0.66 7.46
N ASN A 34 -0.05 0.58 6.45
CA ASN A 34 -1.40 0.04 6.59
C ASN A 34 -1.87 -0.78 5.37
N ARG A 35 -2.80 -1.74 5.57
CA ARG A 35 -3.23 -2.64 4.49
C ARG A 35 -3.90 -1.93 3.30
N LEU A 36 -4.54 -0.80 3.52
CA LEU A 36 -5.14 0.03 2.47
C LEU A 36 -4.10 0.54 1.47
N THR A 37 -2.82 0.51 1.85
CA THR A 37 -1.67 0.78 0.98
C THR A 37 -0.81 -0.47 0.67
N LYS A 38 -1.01 -1.63 1.34
CA LYS A 38 -0.25 -2.90 1.17
C LYS A 38 -0.66 -3.77 -0.03
N VAL A 39 -1.43 -3.25 -0.98
CA VAL A 39 -1.74 -3.97 -2.24
C VAL A 39 -0.68 -3.69 -3.31
N LYS A 40 0.44 -3.06 -2.95
CA LYS A 40 1.52 -2.75 -3.87
C LYS A 40 2.19 -4.05 -4.35
N PRO A 41 2.55 -4.13 -5.65
CA PRO A 41 3.29 -5.27 -6.19
C PRO A 41 4.60 -5.50 -5.43
N ALA A 42 5.14 -6.72 -5.52
CA ALA A 42 6.49 -6.98 -5.06
C ALA A 42 7.47 -6.09 -5.84
N GLN A 43 8.44 -5.51 -5.14
CA GLN A 43 9.40 -4.59 -5.72
C GLN A 43 10.82 -5.02 -5.41
N LEU A 44 11.67 -4.97 -6.43
CA LEU A 44 13.11 -4.94 -6.24
C LEU A 44 13.54 -3.48 -6.28
N LEU A 45 14.15 -3.03 -5.19
CA LEU A 45 14.53 -1.63 -4.99
C LEU A 45 16.05 -1.49 -5.13
N ALA A 46 16.48 -0.54 -5.95
CA ALA A 46 17.83 0.00 -5.94
C ALA A 46 17.74 1.44 -5.44
N THR A 47 18.32 1.72 -4.28
CA THR A 47 18.21 3.02 -3.61
C THR A 47 19.53 3.76 -3.70
N PHE A 48 19.45 5.03 -4.07
CA PHE A 48 20.56 5.96 -4.18
C PHE A 48 20.34 7.05 -3.11
N PRO A 49 21.21 7.15 -2.10
CA PRO A 49 21.15 8.24 -1.14
C PRO A 49 21.55 9.55 -1.83
N ASP A 50 20.96 10.67 -1.41
CA ASP A 50 21.27 12.03 -1.91
C ASP A 50 22.73 12.48 -1.63
N ASN A 51 23.52 11.65 -0.91
CA ASN A 51 24.92 11.88 -0.57
C ASN A 51 25.77 10.71 -1.10
N ASP A 52 26.47 10.94 -2.21
CA ASP A 52 27.31 10.00 -2.98
C ASP A 52 28.51 9.38 -2.21
N THR A 53 28.59 9.57 -0.90
CA THR A 53 29.78 9.24 -0.10
C THR A 53 29.79 7.82 0.49
N ILE A 54 28.68 7.09 0.41
CA ILE A 54 28.60 5.70 0.91
C ILE A 54 28.48 4.74 -0.28
N ALA A 55 29.57 4.04 -0.58
CA ALA A 55 29.54 2.92 -1.51
C ALA A 55 28.67 1.78 -0.94
N ASP A 56 27.89 1.11 -1.80
CA ASP A 56 27.10 -0.10 -1.51
C ASP A 56 25.90 0.04 -0.55
N SER A 57 25.11 1.10 -0.69
CA SER A 57 23.84 1.23 0.04
C SER A 57 22.67 0.49 -0.64
N TRP A 58 21.82 -0.17 0.16
CA TRP A 58 20.67 -0.93 -0.30
C TRP A 58 19.52 -0.89 0.73
N LEU A 59 18.29 -1.05 0.22
CA LEU A 59 17.06 -1.13 0.98
C LEU A 59 16.26 -2.34 0.51
N ILE A 60 15.86 -3.19 1.44
CA ILE A 60 14.94 -4.30 1.21
C ILE A 60 13.72 -4.08 2.09
N ASN A 61 12.58 -3.85 1.43
CA ASN A 61 11.26 -3.82 2.05
C ASN A 61 10.45 -5.00 1.49
N GLY A 62 10.23 -6.02 2.30
CA GLY A 62 9.52 -7.23 1.91
C GLY A 62 8.28 -7.45 2.76
N TYR A 63 7.19 -7.84 2.10
CA TYR A 63 5.93 -8.18 2.74
C TYR A 63 5.36 -9.48 2.19
N LEU A 64 4.94 -10.36 3.10
CA LEU A 64 4.20 -11.58 2.82
C LEU A 64 2.96 -11.62 3.72
N GLU A 65 1.79 -11.85 3.14
CA GLU A 65 0.55 -12.07 3.87
C GLU A 65 -0.18 -13.29 3.34
N VAL A 66 -0.59 -14.17 4.24
CA VAL A 66 -1.49 -15.30 3.95
C VAL A 66 -2.84 -14.99 4.55
N LYS A 67 -3.89 -15.01 3.72
CA LYS A 67 -5.25 -14.64 4.09
C LYS A 67 -6.19 -15.82 3.96
N LEU A 68 -7.14 -15.84 4.86
CA LEU A 68 -8.35 -16.64 4.78
C LEU A 68 -9.52 -15.70 4.47
N ASP A 69 -10.08 -15.85 3.29
CA ASP A 69 -11.23 -15.08 2.86
C ASP A 69 -12.53 -15.70 3.39
N SER A 70 -13.52 -14.84 3.63
CA SER A 70 -14.90 -15.22 3.97
C SER A 70 -15.13 -15.91 5.33
N ILE A 71 -14.27 -15.70 6.33
CA ILE A 71 -14.42 -16.31 7.67
C ILE A 71 -15.71 -15.85 8.38
N TRP A 72 -16.11 -14.59 8.18
CA TRP A 72 -17.34 -14.01 8.76
C TRP A 72 -18.31 -13.57 7.67
N GLY A 73 -18.64 -14.49 6.77
CA GLY A 73 -19.41 -14.22 5.55
C GLY A 73 -18.56 -13.59 4.45
N PRO A 74 -19.14 -13.22 3.28
CA PRO A 74 -18.40 -12.89 2.05
C PRO A 74 -17.48 -11.66 2.12
N SER A 75 -17.50 -10.94 3.25
CA SER A 75 -16.82 -9.67 3.42
C SER A 75 -15.85 -9.62 4.60
N GLY A 76 -15.72 -10.71 5.38
CA GLY A 76 -14.78 -10.81 6.49
C GLY A 76 -13.52 -11.56 6.08
N ARG A 77 -12.34 -11.05 6.43
CA ARG A 77 -11.05 -11.68 6.13
C ARG A 77 -10.12 -11.63 7.33
N VAL A 78 -9.30 -12.66 7.47
CA VAL A 78 -8.22 -12.72 8.46
C VAL A 78 -6.92 -13.00 7.74
N GLY A 79 -5.86 -12.29 8.09
CA GLY A 79 -4.52 -12.47 7.52
C GLY A 79 -3.46 -12.65 8.60
N ILE A 80 -2.46 -13.47 8.29
CA ILE A 80 -1.19 -13.52 9.02
C ILE A 80 -0.17 -12.81 8.14
N LEU A 81 0.57 -11.87 8.71
CA LEU A 81 1.54 -11.05 7.98
C LEU A 81 2.96 -11.22 8.53
N GLY A 82 3.92 -11.17 7.64
CA GLY A 82 5.34 -11.05 7.93
C GLY A 82 5.97 -9.94 7.09
N GLU A 83 6.74 -9.07 7.74
CA GLU A 83 7.41 -7.92 7.13
C GLU A 83 8.89 -7.90 7.51
N ILE A 84 9.73 -7.52 6.54
CA ILE A 84 11.16 -7.29 6.75
C ILE A 84 11.49 -5.93 6.15
N HIS A 85 12.11 -5.08 6.96
CA HIS A 85 12.69 -3.81 6.58
C HIS A 85 14.17 -3.86 6.93
N LYS A 86 15.02 -3.88 5.90
CA LYS A 86 16.45 -3.92 6.09
C LYS A 86 17.13 -2.91 5.21
N ASN A 87 17.95 -2.06 5.79
CA ASN A 87 18.78 -1.14 5.03
C ASN A 87 20.12 -0.89 5.73
N ASN A 88 21.08 -0.52 4.90
CA ASN A 88 22.37 0.05 5.32
C ASN A 88 22.54 1.46 4.74
N LEU A 89 21.42 2.14 4.44
CA LEU A 89 21.42 3.49 3.90
C LEU A 89 21.80 4.46 5.04
N ILE A 90 22.92 5.18 4.87
CA ILE A 90 23.39 6.19 5.82
C ILE A 90 23.84 5.55 7.16
N ALA A 91 24.37 6.34 8.10
CA ALA A 91 24.91 5.94 9.40
C ALA A 91 23.89 5.29 10.38
N LYS A 92 22.71 4.85 9.90
CA LYS A 92 21.69 4.18 10.70
C LYS A 92 21.33 2.86 10.01
N GLU A 93 22.10 1.81 10.29
CA GLU A 93 21.76 0.45 9.88
C GLU A 93 20.45 0.01 10.55
N GLN A 94 19.57 -0.67 9.79
CA GLN A 94 18.30 -1.16 10.32
C GLN A 94 18.05 -2.60 9.85
N ASP A 95 17.61 -3.47 10.76
CA ASP A 95 17.11 -4.82 10.47
C ASP A 95 15.88 -5.06 11.34
N ILE A 96 14.74 -4.64 10.81
CA ILE A 96 13.45 -4.65 11.50
C ILE A 96 12.59 -5.75 10.91
N ARG A 97 12.07 -6.59 11.80
CA ARG A 97 11.22 -7.71 11.43
C ARG A 97 9.91 -7.58 12.16
N GLN A 98 8.82 -7.73 11.42
CA GLN A 98 7.49 -7.66 12.00
C GLN A 98 6.68 -8.90 11.67
N PHE A 99 5.91 -9.33 12.65
CA PHE A 99 4.95 -10.42 12.50
C PHE A 99 3.64 -9.99 13.12
N GLY A 100 2.53 -10.31 12.46
CA GLY A 100 1.24 -9.83 12.94
C GLY A 100 0.03 -10.52 12.37
N LEU A 101 -1.12 -10.01 12.81
CA LEU A 101 -2.44 -10.42 12.38
C LEU A 101 -3.17 -9.22 11.79
N SER A 102 -3.92 -9.46 10.73
CA SER A 102 -4.82 -8.49 10.12
C SER A 102 -6.26 -9.01 10.16
N LEU A 103 -7.19 -8.20 10.63
CA LEU A 103 -8.63 -8.46 10.55
C LEU A 103 -9.24 -7.40 9.64
N GLU A 104 -10.03 -7.84 8.67
CA GLU A 104 -10.70 -6.95 7.73
C GLU A 104 -12.19 -7.25 7.66
N LYS A 105 -12.98 -6.19 7.64
CA LYS A 105 -14.40 -6.28 7.33
C LYS A 105 -14.76 -5.22 6.32
N ASP A 106 -15.37 -5.69 5.24
CA ASP A 106 -15.91 -4.87 4.19
C ASP A 106 -17.44 -4.77 4.36
N PHE A 107 -17.94 -3.54 4.42
CA PHE A 107 -19.35 -3.23 4.56
C PHE A 107 -19.83 -2.56 3.28
N LEU A 108 -20.62 -3.30 2.52
CA LEU A 108 -21.31 -2.78 1.34
C LEU A 108 -22.64 -2.17 1.78
N ILE A 109 -22.70 -0.85 1.81
CA ILE A 109 -23.92 -0.09 2.07
C ILE A 109 -24.52 0.26 0.71
N GLN A 110 -25.58 -0.46 0.34
CA GLN A 110 -26.39 -0.16 -0.84
C GLN A 110 -27.47 0.85 -0.46
N LYS A 111 -27.39 2.07 -1.01
CA LYS A 111 -28.48 3.04 -0.87
C LYS A 111 -29.39 2.95 -2.08
N LYS A 112 -30.66 2.68 -1.83
CA LYS A 112 -31.73 2.86 -2.83
C LYS A 112 -31.87 4.36 -3.10
N THR A 113 -31.48 4.77 -4.29
CA THR A 113 -31.76 6.12 -4.80
C THR A 113 -32.98 6.05 -5.71
N VAL A 114 -33.62 7.19 -5.93
CA VAL A 114 -34.69 7.33 -6.93
C VAL A 114 -34.10 8.16 -8.05
N ASP A 115 -34.18 7.67 -9.29
CA ASP A 115 -33.74 8.43 -10.45
C ASP A 115 -34.66 9.64 -10.71
N TYR A 116 -34.34 10.43 -11.74
CA TYR A 116 -35.13 11.61 -12.11
C TYR A 116 -36.57 11.27 -12.52
N ASP A 117 -36.81 10.02 -12.94
CA ASP A 117 -38.08 9.51 -13.43
C ASP A 117 -38.89 8.77 -12.36
N GLY A 118 -38.43 8.78 -11.09
CA GLY A 118 -39.13 8.14 -9.99
C GLY A 118 -38.86 6.65 -9.82
N ASN A 119 -37.98 6.05 -10.63
CA ASN A 119 -37.65 4.64 -10.54
C ASN A 119 -36.57 4.39 -9.48
N PRO A 120 -36.64 3.25 -8.76
CA PRO A 120 -35.60 2.88 -7.83
C PRO A 120 -34.29 2.52 -8.55
N ASP A 121 -33.29 3.40 -8.44
CA ASP A 121 -31.93 3.16 -8.89
C ASP A 121 -31.07 2.66 -7.72
N TYR A 122 -30.59 1.42 -7.84
CA TYR A 122 -29.69 0.78 -6.88
C TYR A 122 -28.23 1.11 -7.23
N ALA A 123 -27.89 2.39 -7.41
CA ALA A 123 -26.58 2.76 -7.93
C ALA A 123 -25.52 3.03 -6.86
N LEU A 124 -25.89 3.44 -5.64
CA LEU A 124 -24.90 3.88 -4.68
C LEU A 124 -24.39 2.72 -3.83
N HIS A 125 -23.21 2.21 -4.20
CA HIS A 125 -22.46 1.27 -3.38
C HIS A 125 -21.43 2.07 -2.59
N SER A 126 -21.75 2.36 -1.33
CA SER A 126 -20.73 2.78 -0.38
C SER A 126 -20.04 1.55 0.18
N ARG A 127 -18.72 1.58 0.20
CA ARG A 127 -17.88 0.52 0.71
C ARG A 127 -17.10 1.07 1.89
N PHE A 128 -17.32 0.52 3.07
CA PHE A 128 -16.59 0.88 4.27
C PHE A 128 -15.69 -0.30 4.65
N ILE A 129 -14.39 -0.07 4.68
CA ILE A 129 -13.39 -1.09 4.99
C ILE A 129 -12.78 -0.74 6.33
N THR A 130 -12.96 -1.63 7.30
CA THR A 130 -12.22 -1.57 8.56
C THR A 130 -11.06 -2.54 8.51
N ASN A 131 -9.90 -2.10 8.99
CA ASN A 131 -8.72 -2.94 9.11
C ASN A 131 -8.12 -2.77 10.51
N LEU A 132 -8.06 -3.87 11.26
CA LEU A 132 -7.26 -3.93 12.49
C LEU A 132 -6.01 -4.75 12.19
N THR A 133 -4.84 -4.18 12.45
CA THR A 133 -3.57 -4.87 12.31
C THR A 133 -2.80 -4.77 13.62
N VAL A 134 -2.38 -5.91 14.18
CA VAL A 134 -1.52 -5.98 15.37
C VAL A 134 -0.21 -6.66 15.00
N ARG A 135 0.91 -6.02 15.28
CA ARG A 135 2.26 -6.46 14.92
C ARG A 135 3.18 -6.43 16.13
N SER A 136 4.00 -7.45 16.26
CA SER A 136 5.23 -7.37 17.06
C SER A 136 6.36 -7.00 16.11
N SER A 137 7.20 -6.05 16.52
CA SER A 137 8.34 -5.54 15.78
C SER A 137 9.60 -5.71 16.62
N THR A 138 10.67 -6.19 15.99
CA THR A 138 12.00 -6.31 16.61
C THR A 138 13.02 -5.60 15.73
N ASP A 139 13.72 -4.62 16.29
CA ASP A 139 14.90 -4.01 15.70
C ASP A 139 16.15 -4.74 16.20
N ARG A 140 16.83 -5.47 15.30
CA ARG A 140 18.00 -6.27 15.66
C ARG A 140 19.27 -5.45 15.84
N ILE A 141 19.31 -4.21 15.35
CA ILE A 141 20.48 -3.35 15.46
C ILE A 141 20.46 -2.61 16.80
N ASN A 142 19.30 -2.08 17.17
CA ASN A 142 19.13 -1.31 18.41
C ASN A 142 18.63 -2.15 19.60
N ASP A 143 18.38 -3.45 19.40
CA ASP A 143 17.82 -4.38 20.41
C ASP A 143 16.48 -3.89 21.00
N GLU A 144 15.66 -3.25 20.15
CA GLU A 144 14.35 -2.71 20.54
C GLU A 144 13.21 -3.67 20.18
N HIS A 145 12.23 -3.76 21.08
CA HIS A 145 10.97 -4.48 20.85
C HIS A 145 9.78 -3.54 20.97
N ALA A 146 8.90 -3.59 19.98
CA ALA A 146 7.68 -2.77 19.97
C ALA A 146 6.46 -3.62 19.59
N ILE A 147 5.30 -3.22 20.13
CA ILE A 147 4.00 -3.72 19.69
C ILE A 147 3.33 -2.57 18.96
N ILE A 148 2.88 -2.82 17.73
CA ILE A 148 2.23 -1.81 16.91
C ILE A 148 0.81 -2.30 16.60
N ALA A 149 -0.19 -1.56 17.04
CA ALA A 149 -1.57 -1.82 16.66
C ALA A 149 -2.08 -0.67 15.77
N ASN A 150 -2.77 -0.98 14.69
CA ASN A 150 -3.32 0.01 13.76
C ASN A 150 -4.78 -0.32 13.51
N LEU A 151 -5.67 0.64 13.75
CA LEU A 151 -7.07 0.58 13.34
C LEU A 151 -7.27 1.60 12.22
N GLY A 152 -7.40 1.11 10.99
CA GLY A 152 -7.64 1.93 9.81
C GLY A 152 -9.08 1.82 9.33
N ILE A 153 -9.60 2.94 8.83
CA ILE A 153 -10.86 3.01 8.11
C ILE A 153 -10.62 3.60 6.72
N ALA A 154 -11.19 2.95 5.72
CA ALA A 154 -11.35 3.49 4.37
C ALA A 154 -12.82 3.55 4.03
N TYR A 155 -13.18 4.63 3.36
CA TYR A 155 -14.50 4.79 2.78
C TYR A 155 -14.34 4.99 1.28
N SER A 156 -15.03 4.18 0.50
CA SER A 156 -15.19 4.35 -0.94
C SER A 156 -16.65 4.51 -1.28
N LEU A 157 -16.93 5.33 -2.28
CA LEU A 157 -18.28 5.56 -2.75
C LEU A 157 -18.29 5.38 -4.26
N GLU A 158 -18.80 4.26 -4.71
CA GLU A 158 -18.95 4.00 -6.13
C GLU A 158 -20.20 4.76 -6.61
N ARG A 159 -20.02 5.68 -7.56
CA ARG A 159 -21.07 6.35 -8.37
C ARG A 159 -21.77 7.66 -7.93
N SER A 160 -21.35 8.44 -6.91
CA SER A 160 -21.89 9.81 -6.79
C SER A 160 -21.30 10.76 -7.85
N LYS A 161 -22.18 11.43 -8.60
CA LYS A 161 -21.79 12.54 -9.49
C LYS A 161 -21.43 13.82 -8.72
N GLN A 162 -21.98 14.03 -7.52
CA GLN A 162 -21.82 15.25 -6.72
C GLN A 162 -20.59 15.19 -5.80
N TRP A 163 -20.29 14.02 -5.26
CA TRP A 163 -19.19 13.82 -4.29
C TRP A 163 -18.02 13.06 -4.90
N ARG A 164 -17.73 13.29 -6.20
CA ARG A 164 -16.64 12.60 -6.94
C ARG A 164 -15.28 12.71 -6.24
N PHE A 165 -15.03 13.80 -5.54
CA PHE A 165 -13.80 14.01 -4.77
C PHE A 165 -13.71 13.16 -3.49
N LEU A 166 -14.83 12.64 -2.97
CA LEU A 166 -14.82 11.70 -1.84
C LEU A 166 -14.75 10.24 -2.29
N GLN A 167 -14.78 9.98 -3.61
CA GLN A 167 -14.70 8.63 -4.15
C GLN A 167 -13.25 8.15 -4.15
N THR A 168 -12.90 7.33 -3.17
CA THR A 168 -11.63 6.62 -3.19
C THR A 168 -11.67 5.53 -4.28
N ASN A 169 -10.63 5.45 -5.11
CA ASN A 169 -10.48 4.50 -6.24
C ASN A 169 -11.31 4.74 -7.52
N THR A 170 -11.89 5.92 -7.73
CA THR A 170 -12.59 6.22 -8.99
C THR A 170 -11.76 7.12 -9.91
N ARG A 171 -11.64 6.76 -11.18
CA ARG A 171 -11.06 7.63 -12.22
C ARG A 171 -11.94 8.87 -12.36
N LEU A 172 -11.42 10.02 -11.95
CA LEU A 172 -12.18 11.28 -11.90
C LEU A 172 -12.61 11.79 -13.27
N ILE A 173 -11.89 11.38 -14.33
CA ILE A 173 -12.10 11.83 -15.69
C ILE A 173 -12.35 10.63 -16.60
N ARG A 174 -13.35 10.75 -17.48
CA ARG A 174 -13.70 9.71 -18.44
C ARG A 174 -12.64 9.58 -19.52
N MET A 175 -11.97 8.44 -19.55
CA MET A 175 -10.88 8.09 -20.47
C MET A 175 -11.21 8.32 -21.95
N ASP A 176 -12.48 8.17 -22.34
CA ASP A 176 -12.94 8.14 -23.73
C ASP A 176 -13.23 9.53 -24.32
N ARG A 177 -13.28 10.61 -23.51
CA ARG A 177 -13.75 11.93 -23.97
C ARG A 177 -12.98 13.11 -23.38
N GLY A 178 -12.82 14.15 -24.19
CA GLY A 178 -12.26 15.44 -23.77
C GLY A 178 -10.89 15.33 -23.11
N PHE A 179 -10.71 16.03 -21.98
CA PHE A 179 -9.46 16.04 -21.22
C PHE A 179 -9.08 14.66 -20.65
N GLY A 180 -10.02 13.71 -20.51
CA GLY A 180 -9.74 12.35 -20.06
C GLY A 180 -8.94 11.50 -21.05
N LYS A 181 -8.83 11.96 -22.30
CA LYS A 181 -7.88 11.38 -23.26
C LYS A 181 -6.42 11.73 -22.93
N ILE A 182 -6.23 12.87 -22.28
CA ILE A 182 -4.92 13.46 -21.95
C ILE A 182 -4.53 13.14 -20.52
N LEU A 183 -5.48 13.15 -19.59
CA LEU A 183 -5.20 13.00 -18.18
C LEU A 183 -6.34 12.28 -17.47
N THR A 184 -5.99 11.22 -16.75
CA THR A 184 -6.88 10.63 -15.75
C THR A 184 -6.26 10.75 -14.38
N LEU A 185 -7.10 10.99 -13.37
CA LEU A 185 -6.71 11.12 -11.98
C LEU A 185 -7.48 10.08 -11.16
N ALA A 186 -6.79 9.43 -10.23
CA ALA A 186 -7.38 8.62 -9.19
C ALA A 186 -6.79 9.05 -7.84
N HIS A 187 -7.57 8.96 -6.78
CA HIS A 187 -7.09 9.32 -5.46
C HIS A 187 -7.68 8.41 -4.38
N ASN A 188 -7.01 8.38 -3.23
CA ASN A 188 -7.43 7.63 -2.07
C ASN A 188 -7.11 8.42 -0.80
N HIS A 189 -8.00 8.30 0.19
CA HIS A 189 -7.84 8.86 1.52
C HIS A 189 -8.12 7.75 2.54
N ASN A 190 -7.22 7.61 3.50
CA ASN A 190 -7.38 6.68 4.61
C ASN A 190 -7.17 7.42 5.92
N PHE A 191 -7.99 7.10 6.90
CA PHE A 191 -7.90 7.65 8.25
C PHE A 191 -7.69 6.49 9.21
N GLY A 192 -6.96 6.72 10.29
CA GLY A 192 -6.70 5.66 11.26
C GLY A 192 -6.30 6.19 12.61
N ILE A 193 -6.25 5.26 13.55
CA ILE A 193 -5.65 5.45 14.85
C ILE A 193 -4.67 4.30 15.04
N SER A 194 -3.48 4.61 15.53
CA SER A 194 -2.45 3.63 15.77
C SER A 194 -1.88 3.75 17.17
N TYR A 195 -1.41 2.64 17.71
CA TYR A 195 -0.77 2.56 19.02
C TYR A 195 0.65 2.03 18.87
N LEU A 196 1.60 2.80 19.40
CA LEU A 196 3.00 2.43 19.56
C LEU A 196 3.25 1.98 21.01
N GLY A 197 3.34 0.67 21.21
CA GLY A 197 3.69 0.06 22.50
C GLY A 197 5.19 -0.13 22.70
N GLY A 198 5.58 -0.68 23.85
CA GLY A 198 6.98 -0.70 24.31
C GLY A 198 7.30 0.55 25.12
N ASP A 199 8.47 1.15 24.88
CA ASP A 199 8.93 2.34 25.59
C ASP A 199 8.30 3.65 25.08
N GLN A 200 7.60 3.60 23.94
CA GLN A 200 6.93 4.75 23.36
C GLN A 200 5.59 5.04 24.10
N GLN A 201 4.66 4.08 24.12
CA GLN A 201 3.33 4.24 24.73
C GLN A 201 2.53 5.44 24.17
N ALA A 202 2.48 5.56 22.84
CA ALA A 202 1.77 6.64 22.15
C ALA A 202 0.56 6.15 21.36
N LEU A 203 -0.55 6.88 21.46
CA LEU A 203 -1.69 6.79 20.56
C LEU A 203 -1.55 7.88 19.50
N LEU A 204 -1.56 7.49 18.23
CA LEU A 204 -1.40 8.35 17.07
C LEU A 204 -2.70 8.41 16.27
N GLY A 205 -3.00 9.58 15.71
CA GLY A 205 -4.00 9.75 14.67
C GLY A 205 -3.30 9.78 13.31
N ASP A 206 -3.80 9.00 12.37
CA ASP A 206 -3.21 8.79 11.05
C ASP A 206 -4.08 9.34 9.94
N VAL A 207 -3.45 10.03 9.00
CA VAL A 207 -4.06 10.42 7.73
C VAL A 207 -3.13 10.01 6.60
N SER A 208 -3.66 9.29 5.61
CA SER A 208 -2.95 8.97 4.39
C SER A 208 -3.72 9.46 3.18
N PHE A 209 -3.04 10.16 2.30
CA PHE A 209 -3.54 10.64 1.02
C PHE A 209 -2.67 10.12 -0.11
N SER A 210 -3.28 9.68 -1.20
CA SER A 210 -2.58 9.31 -2.42
C SER A 210 -3.33 9.85 -3.62
N VAL A 211 -2.59 10.41 -4.58
CA VAL A 211 -3.07 10.78 -5.91
C VAL A 211 -2.22 10.07 -6.94
N VAL A 212 -2.87 9.46 -7.91
CA VAL A 212 -2.24 8.86 -9.09
C VAL A 212 -2.77 9.56 -10.32
N VAL A 213 -1.85 9.97 -11.18
CA VAL A 213 -2.08 10.64 -12.44
C VAL A 213 -1.64 9.71 -13.56
N PHE A 214 -2.52 9.51 -14.53
CA PHE A 214 -2.28 8.72 -15.72
C PHE A 214 -2.25 9.66 -16.94
N PRO A 215 -1.07 10.22 -17.29
CA PRO A 215 -0.95 11.01 -18.49
C PRO A 215 -1.14 10.13 -19.73
N PHE A 216 -1.76 10.70 -20.76
CA PHE A 216 -2.07 10.06 -22.03
C PHE A 216 -2.93 8.80 -21.89
N SER A 217 -3.69 8.68 -20.80
CA SER A 217 -4.47 7.48 -20.49
C SER A 217 -5.39 7.05 -21.63
N GLY A 218 -6.01 8.00 -22.36
CA GLY A 218 -6.87 7.66 -23.50
C GLY A 218 -6.11 7.24 -24.75
N LEU A 219 -4.91 7.78 -24.99
CA LEU A 219 -4.04 7.29 -26.06
C LEU A 219 -3.61 5.86 -25.75
N MET A 220 -3.14 5.62 -24.53
CA MET A 220 -2.69 4.29 -24.11
C MET A 220 -3.82 3.27 -24.02
N ASN A 221 -5.07 3.73 -23.86
CA ASN A 221 -6.24 2.88 -23.95
C ASN A 221 -6.47 2.30 -25.37
N THR A 222 -5.87 2.87 -26.41
CA THR A 222 -5.95 2.29 -27.78
C THR A 222 -5.12 1.02 -27.96
N ILE A 223 -4.19 0.77 -27.05
CA ILE A 223 -3.37 -0.45 -27.00
C ILE A 223 -3.64 -1.26 -25.72
N ASP A 224 -4.80 -1.05 -25.08
CA ASP A 224 -5.22 -1.71 -23.83
C ASP A 224 -4.26 -1.51 -22.64
N GLN A 225 -3.53 -0.38 -22.61
CA GLN A 225 -2.58 -0.03 -21.53
C GLN A 225 -2.93 1.31 -20.86
N PRO A 226 -4.17 1.53 -20.38
CA PRO A 226 -4.62 2.84 -19.87
C PRO A 226 -3.81 3.41 -18.70
N GLU A 227 -3.08 2.56 -17.98
CA GLU A 227 -2.27 2.90 -16.82
C GLU A 227 -0.76 2.84 -17.11
N PHE A 228 -0.38 2.92 -18.39
CA PHE A 228 1.01 2.72 -18.79
C PHE A 228 1.96 3.71 -18.16
N PHE A 229 1.67 5.01 -18.25
CA PHE A 229 2.44 6.04 -17.56
C PHE A 229 1.73 6.41 -16.26
N GLN A 230 2.49 6.50 -15.17
CA GLN A 230 1.96 6.81 -13.85
C GLN A 230 2.82 7.85 -13.16
N LEU A 231 2.20 8.90 -12.66
CA LEU A 231 2.78 9.79 -11.66
C LEU A 231 1.97 9.63 -10.37
N GLN A 232 2.65 9.46 -9.24
CA GLN A 232 2.00 9.26 -7.96
C GLN A 232 2.58 10.24 -6.94
N TYR A 233 1.70 10.81 -6.13
CA TYR A 233 2.05 11.50 -4.91
C TYR A 233 1.34 10.82 -3.75
N GLN A 234 2.07 10.52 -2.68
CA GLN A 234 1.55 9.94 -1.46
C GLN A 234 2.05 10.75 -0.26
N LEU A 235 1.12 11.05 0.65
CA LEU A 235 1.36 11.73 1.92
C LEU A 235 0.83 10.85 3.05
N GLN A 236 1.63 10.67 4.10
CA GLN A 236 1.20 10.04 5.35
C GLN A 236 1.58 10.98 6.50
N ALA A 237 0.56 11.56 7.12
CA ALA A 237 0.72 12.45 8.26
C ALA A 237 0.20 11.77 9.52
N ARG A 238 0.85 12.07 10.65
CA ARG A 238 0.59 11.45 11.94
C ARG A 238 0.67 12.51 13.02
N SER A 239 -0.14 12.38 14.06
CA SER A 239 -0.07 13.25 15.24
C SER A 239 -0.33 12.46 16.50
N VAL A 240 0.34 12.81 17.59
CA VAL A 240 0.06 12.24 18.91
C VAL A 240 -1.32 12.71 19.36
N LEU A 241 -2.18 11.75 19.70
CA LEU A 241 -3.48 11.98 20.32
C LEU A 241 -3.40 11.80 21.85
N ALA A 242 -2.56 10.86 22.31
CA ALA A 242 -2.29 10.62 23.73
C ALA A 242 -0.92 9.95 23.93
N GLY A 243 -0.31 10.15 25.10
CA GLY A 243 1.03 9.62 25.43
C GLY A 243 2.17 10.47 24.87
N SER A 244 3.36 9.89 24.75
CA SER A 244 4.56 10.54 24.22
C SER A 244 5.33 9.57 23.32
N THR A 245 6.11 10.05 22.37
CA THR A 245 7.00 9.18 21.59
C THR A 245 8.25 9.95 21.22
N GLU A 246 9.39 9.27 21.24
CA GLU A 246 10.67 9.78 20.75
C GLU A 246 10.87 9.47 19.26
N LYS A 247 9.97 8.67 18.66
CA LYS A 247 10.02 8.39 17.22
C LYS A 247 9.61 9.63 16.45
N GLU A 248 10.34 9.90 15.36
CA GLU A 248 10.04 11.03 14.48
C GLU A 248 8.69 10.83 13.78
N LEU A 249 7.83 11.85 13.84
CA LEU A 249 6.49 11.85 13.25
C LEU A 249 6.38 12.75 12.02
N THR A 250 7.51 13.19 11.46
CA THR A 250 7.56 13.96 10.21
C THR A 250 6.72 13.26 9.14
N ALA A 251 5.90 14.03 8.43
CA ALA A 251 5.02 13.47 7.42
C ALA A 251 5.84 12.77 6.33
N LEU A 252 5.50 11.51 6.05
CA LEU A 252 6.12 10.74 4.99
C LEU A 252 5.53 11.16 3.65
N GLN A 253 6.38 11.70 2.79
CA GLN A 253 6.05 12.15 1.44
C GLN A 253 6.76 11.25 0.44
N GLN A 254 6.01 10.83 -0.58
CA GLN A 254 6.54 10.01 -1.65
C GLN A 254 6.02 10.54 -2.99
N PHE A 255 6.96 10.90 -3.86
CA PHE A 255 6.68 11.16 -5.27
C PHE A 255 7.19 9.99 -6.10
N SER A 256 6.42 9.53 -7.08
CA SER A 256 6.86 8.45 -7.96
C SER A 256 6.46 8.71 -9.40
N ALA A 257 7.34 8.36 -10.32
CA ALA A 257 7.08 8.39 -11.75
C ALA A 257 7.50 7.04 -12.34
N GLY A 258 6.64 6.42 -13.14
CA GLY A 258 6.94 5.10 -13.65
C GLY A 258 6.13 4.68 -14.86
N ILE A 259 6.54 3.55 -15.41
CA ILE A 259 5.83 2.83 -16.44
C ILE A 259 5.34 1.49 -15.89
N SER A 260 4.12 1.09 -16.27
CA SER A 260 3.58 -0.23 -15.95
C SER A 260 2.90 -0.84 -17.16
N TYR A 261 3.31 -2.04 -17.52
CA TYR A 261 2.69 -2.83 -18.57
C TYR A 261 1.78 -3.89 -17.94
N ALA A 262 0.50 -3.84 -18.25
CA ALA A 262 -0.48 -4.86 -17.90
C ALA A 262 -0.27 -6.08 -18.80
N ILE A 263 0.06 -7.22 -18.20
CA ILE A 263 0.14 -8.52 -18.88
C ILE A 263 -1.27 -9.05 -19.11
N ASN A 264 -2.14 -8.86 -18.12
CA ASN A 264 -3.57 -9.15 -18.19
C ASN A 264 -4.32 -8.26 -17.17
N SER A 265 -5.62 -8.51 -16.96
CA SER A 265 -6.45 -7.72 -16.04
C SER A 265 -6.01 -7.77 -14.57
N LYS A 266 -5.15 -8.72 -14.18
CA LYS A 266 -4.72 -8.96 -12.79
C LYS A 266 -3.20 -8.92 -12.59
N SER A 267 -2.41 -9.04 -13.66
CA SER A 267 -0.95 -9.16 -13.63
C SER A 267 -0.28 -8.03 -14.41
N SER A 268 0.83 -7.52 -13.90
CA SER A 268 1.55 -6.39 -14.48
C SER A 268 3.04 -6.43 -14.14
N ILE A 269 3.84 -5.81 -15.00
CA ILE A 269 5.26 -5.50 -14.73
C ILE A 269 5.44 -3.99 -14.83
N GLY A 270 6.42 -3.42 -14.14
CA GLY A 270 6.69 -2.00 -14.24
C GLY A 270 8.06 -1.61 -13.72
N ILE A 271 8.45 -0.38 -14.03
CA ILE A 271 9.63 0.27 -13.48
C ILE A 271 9.17 1.65 -12.99
N ALA A 272 9.57 2.03 -11.78
CA ALA A 272 9.28 3.35 -11.26
C ALA A 272 10.47 3.94 -10.53
N TYR A 273 10.69 5.23 -10.75
CA TYR A 273 11.50 6.07 -9.91
C TYR A 273 10.64 6.62 -8.77
N THR A 274 11.19 6.66 -7.57
CA THR A 274 10.52 7.14 -6.36
C THR A 274 11.47 8.06 -5.62
N HIS A 275 11.00 9.25 -5.27
CA HIS A 275 11.62 10.11 -4.29
C HIS A 275 10.81 10.03 -2.99
N GLN A 276 11.47 9.77 -1.86
CA GLN A 276 10.84 9.66 -0.55
C GLN A 276 11.54 10.58 0.46
N GLU A 277 10.75 11.25 1.29
CA GLU A 277 11.21 12.11 2.38
C GLU A 277 10.29 11.97 3.61
N GLY A 278 10.85 11.99 4.82
CA GLY A 278 10.11 11.89 6.06
C GLY A 278 10.35 10.58 6.82
N ALA A 279 9.64 10.41 7.94
CA ALA A 279 9.80 9.28 8.85
C ALA A 279 8.61 8.30 8.79
N ASP A 280 8.87 7.04 9.11
CA ASP A 280 7.82 6.06 9.36
C ASP A 280 8.03 5.37 10.72
N PRO A 281 7.34 5.86 11.78
CA PRO A 281 7.52 5.34 13.14
C PRO A 281 7.07 3.88 13.26
N TYR A 282 6.24 3.39 12.34
CA TYR A 282 5.76 2.01 12.35
C TYR A 282 6.78 1.00 11.85
N THR A 283 7.76 1.46 11.08
CA THR A 283 8.83 0.62 10.55
C THR A 283 10.16 1.01 11.16
N ALA A 284 10.11 1.79 12.26
CA ALA A 284 11.19 2.53 12.90
C ALA A 284 12.18 3.19 11.92
N LEU A 285 11.73 3.49 10.69
CA LEU A 285 12.48 4.26 9.72
C LEU A 285 12.55 5.69 10.27
N ALA A 286 13.76 6.13 10.58
CA ALA A 286 14.02 7.51 10.92
C ALA A 286 13.67 8.42 9.73
N ASP A 287 13.63 9.73 9.97
CA ASP A 287 13.52 10.73 8.94
C ASP A 287 14.68 10.57 7.96
N GLN A 288 14.33 10.20 6.74
CA GLN A 288 15.28 9.87 5.69
C GLN A 288 14.78 10.43 4.37
N LYS A 289 15.74 10.88 3.57
CA LYS A 289 15.53 11.31 2.20
C LYS A 289 16.30 10.38 1.27
N PHE A 290 15.59 9.71 0.38
CA PHE A 290 16.23 8.79 -0.55
C PHE A 290 15.46 8.63 -1.86
N GLU A 291 16.21 8.24 -2.88
CA GLU A 291 15.71 8.04 -4.23
C GLU A 291 15.82 6.58 -4.59
N THR A 292 14.77 6.01 -5.19
CA THR A 292 14.70 4.59 -5.47
C THR A 292 14.26 4.32 -6.89
N LEU A 293 15.05 3.53 -7.60
CA LEU A 293 14.62 2.88 -8.82
C LEU A 293 14.07 1.50 -8.46
N SER A 294 12.81 1.27 -8.81
CA SER A 294 12.08 0.05 -8.47
C SER A 294 11.68 -0.73 -9.73
N ALA A 295 11.90 -2.04 -9.72
CA ALA A 295 11.26 -2.96 -10.65
C ALA A 295 10.08 -3.63 -9.94
N LYS A 296 8.88 -3.49 -10.48
CA LYS A 296 7.61 -3.92 -9.89
C LYS A 296 7.07 -5.13 -10.64
N LEU A 297 6.64 -6.15 -9.91
CA LEU A 297 6.00 -7.33 -10.47
C LEU A 297 4.72 -7.67 -9.69
N ARG A 298 3.59 -7.71 -10.39
CA ARG A 298 2.32 -8.23 -9.90
C ARG A 298 1.98 -9.48 -10.70
N LEU A 299 1.88 -10.62 -10.04
CA LEU A 299 1.43 -11.86 -10.65
C LEU A 299 0.22 -12.37 -9.88
N VAL A 300 -0.86 -12.65 -10.61
CA VAL A 300 -2.02 -13.38 -10.08
C VAL A 300 -2.14 -14.65 -10.91
N LEU A 301 -1.94 -15.79 -10.24
CA LEU A 301 -2.03 -17.12 -10.83
C LEU A 301 -3.48 -17.60 -10.67
N GLU A 302 -4.13 -17.93 -11.79
CA GLU A 302 -5.44 -18.58 -11.85
C GLU A 302 -5.27 -20.07 -12.17
#